data_AF-A0AAU2M2X0-F1
#
_entry.id   AF-A0AAU2M2X0-F1
#
_cell.length_a   1.000
_cell.length_b   1.000
_cell.length_c   1.000
_cell.angle_alpha   90.00
_cell.angle_beta   90.00
_cell.angle_gamma   90.00
#
_symmetry.space_group_name_H-M   'P 1'
#
loop_
_entity.id
_entity.type
_entity.pdbx_description
1 polymer ?
#
loop_
_entity_poly.entity_id
_entity_poly.type
_entity_poly.pdbx_seq_one_letter_code
_entity_poly.pdbx_strand_id
1 'polypeptide(L)'
;MSAKHTVRSITPAVLRKLTDEGSAPRLLDVRTPAEFRTAHIPGSCNVPLHTLREHCAELRSHLDEDIVLVCRSGARASQAEQALAGVGLPNLRVLDGGMNAWEAADAPVKRGTERWDMERQVRLVAGSIVLATGLIGILVPGVHLIGTAVGAGLTYAALSNSCAMGVLLSKLPYNRGPRIDINTVIAELRSAP
;
A
#
# COMPACT_ATOMS: atom_id res chain seq x y z
N MET A 1 1.66 -2.90 -38.59
CA MET A 1 0.85 -3.99 -37.99
C MET A 1 1.42 -4.25 -36.59
N SER A 2 0.73 -3.79 -35.55
CA SER A 2 1.18 -3.93 -34.15
C SER A 2 0.96 -5.38 -33.71
N ALA A 3 2.04 -6.11 -33.43
CA ALA A 3 1.93 -7.46 -32.88
C ALA A 3 1.15 -7.40 -31.57
N LYS A 4 0.06 -8.17 -31.46
CA LYS A 4 -0.69 -8.32 -30.21
C LYS A 4 0.24 -8.98 -29.18
N HIS A 5 0.92 -8.15 -28.39
CA HIS A 5 1.68 -8.61 -27.23
C HIS A 5 0.71 -9.30 -26.26
N THR A 6 0.81 -10.62 -26.17
CA THR A 6 -0.10 -11.42 -25.34
C THR A 6 0.54 -11.53 -23.96
N VAL A 7 0.00 -10.76 -23.01
CA VAL A 7 0.45 -10.78 -21.62
C VAL A 7 0.32 -12.21 -21.07
N ARG A 8 1.44 -12.80 -20.64
CA ARG A 8 1.40 -14.10 -19.98
C ARG A 8 0.83 -13.91 -18.58
N SER A 9 -0.17 -14.71 -18.20
CA SER A 9 -0.76 -14.68 -16.86
C SER A 9 -0.41 -15.94 -16.06
N ILE A 10 -0.41 -15.81 -14.74
CA ILE A 10 -0.28 -16.92 -13.80
C ILE A 10 -1.43 -16.82 -12.79
N THR A 11 -2.06 -17.95 -12.48
CA THR A 11 -3.16 -17.97 -11.50
C THR A 11 -2.60 -18.03 -10.07
N PRO A 12 -3.34 -17.53 -9.06
CA PRO A 12 -2.94 -17.64 -7.66
C PRO A 12 -2.60 -19.07 -7.23
N ALA A 13 -3.37 -20.07 -7.69
CA ALA A 13 -3.15 -21.47 -7.34
C ALA A 13 -1.81 -22.00 -7.87
N VAL A 14 -1.44 -21.67 -9.12
CA VAL A 14 -0.16 -22.09 -9.70
C VAL A 14 0.99 -21.36 -9.02
N LEU A 15 0.86 -20.06 -8.79
CA LEU A 15 1.90 -19.29 -8.10
C LEU A 15 2.13 -19.82 -6.68
N ARG A 16 1.07 -20.12 -5.93
CA ARG A 16 1.17 -20.73 -4.60
C ARG A 16 1.90 -22.06 -4.65
N LYS A 17 1.56 -22.93 -5.59
CA LYS A 17 2.23 -24.23 -5.76
C LYS A 17 3.74 -24.07 -5.97
N LEU A 18 4.16 -23.16 -6.84
CA LEU A 18 5.58 -22.86 -7.06
C LEU A 18 6.27 -22.33 -5.80
N THR A 19 5.59 -21.49 -5.04
CA THR A 19 6.09 -20.99 -3.75
C THR A 19 6.26 -22.12 -2.73
N ASP A 20 5.28 -23.01 -2.62
CA ASP A 20 5.30 -24.14 -1.68
C ASP A 20 6.40 -25.16 -2.06
N GLU A 21 6.73 -25.29 -3.36
CA GLU A 21 7.79 -26.15 -3.90
C GLU A 21 9.20 -25.53 -3.82
N GLY A 22 9.33 -24.29 -3.30
CA GLY A 22 10.62 -23.58 -3.21
C GLY A 22 11.18 -23.11 -4.56
N SER A 23 10.36 -23.13 -5.62
CA SER A 23 10.68 -22.65 -6.96
C SER A 23 9.92 -21.36 -7.29
N ALA A 24 9.72 -20.52 -6.26
CA ALA A 24 8.95 -19.29 -6.37
C ALA A 24 9.63 -18.33 -7.37
N PRO A 25 8.91 -17.82 -8.39
CA PRO A 25 9.43 -16.76 -9.23
C PRO A 25 9.56 -15.46 -8.42
N ARG A 26 10.37 -14.53 -8.92
CA ARG A 26 10.53 -13.22 -8.29
C ARG A 26 9.23 -12.43 -8.38
N LEU A 27 8.71 -11.95 -7.25
CA LEU A 27 7.44 -11.23 -7.19
C LEU A 27 7.69 -9.72 -7.12
N LEU A 28 7.12 -8.96 -8.07
CA LEU A 28 7.21 -7.51 -8.12
C LEU A 28 5.84 -6.87 -7.93
N ASP A 29 5.61 -6.22 -6.80
CA ASP A 29 4.36 -5.51 -6.53
C ASP A 29 4.45 -4.06 -7.01
N VAL A 30 3.66 -3.73 -8.04
CA VAL A 30 3.66 -2.41 -8.68
C VAL A 30 2.65 -1.43 -8.10
N ARG A 31 2.04 -1.78 -6.96
CA ARG A 31 1.12 -0.89 -6.21
C ARG A 31 1.89 0.20 -5.47
N THR A 32 1.12 1.13 -4.89
CA THR A 32 1.70 2.17 -4.05
C THR A 32 2.35 1.57 -2.78
N PRO A 33 3.34 2.24 -2.18
CA PRO A 33 3.98 1.77 -0.96
C PRO A 33 2.99 1.64 0.22
N ALA A 34 1.94 2.47 0.23
CA ALA A 34 0.88 2.39 1.23
C ALA A 34 0.09 1.08 1.08
N GLU A 35 -0.34 0.74 -0.14
CA GLU A 35 -1.04 -0.52 -0.42
C GLU A 35 -0.18 -1.74 -0.07
N PHE A 36 1.10 -1.73 -0.47
CA PHE A 36 2.04 -2.81 -0.20
C PHE A 36 2.25 -3.03 1.30
N ARG A 37 2.46 -1.94 2.06
CA ARG A 37 2.62 -2.04 3.52
C ARG A 37 1.38 -2.56 4.22
N THR A 38 0.18 -2.26 3.74
CA THR A 38 -1.05 -2.80 4.35
C THR A 38 -1.09 -4.32 4.24
N ALA A 39 -0.87 -4.86 3.04
CA ALA A 39 -0.92 -6.29 2.77
C ALA A 39 -0.20 -6.59 1.45
N HIS A 40 0.74 -7.55 1.45
CA HIS A 40 1.45 -8.01 0.26
C HIS A 40 1.79 -9.50 0.33
N ILE A 41 2.17 -10.09 -0.81
CA ILE A 41 2.61 -11.49 -0.87
C ILE A 41 3.99 -11.60 -0.21
N PRO A 42 4.22 -12.55 0.71
CA PRO A 42 5.54 -12.77 1.31
C PRO A 42 6.63 -12.94 0.24
N GLY A 43 7.78 -12.29 0.42
CA GLY A 43 8.89 -12.32 -0.54
C GLY A 43 8.74 -11.42 -1.77
N SER A 44 7.63 -10.69 -1.90
CA SER A 44 7.51 -9.68 -2.97
C SER A 44 8.28 -8.41 -2.67
N CYS A 45 8.78 -7.75 -3.71
CA CYS A 45 9.45 -6.45 -3.66
C CYS A 45 8.51 -5.36 -4.19
N ASN A 46 8.44 -4.20 -3.53
CA ASN A 46 7.58 -3.11 -4.00
C ASN A 46 8.31 -2.19 -4.97
N VAL A 47 7.85 -2.14 -6.23
CA VAL A 47 8.35 -1.22 -7.25
C VAL A 47 7.15 -0.53 -7.91
N PRO A 48 6.68 0.61 -7.35
CA PRO A 48 5.49 1.28 -7.83
C PRO A 48 5.53 1.57 -9.33
N LEU A 49 4.39 1.43 -10.00
CA LEU A 49 4.29 1.59 -11.46
C LEU A 49 4.90 2.90 -11.99
N HIS A 50 4.78 4.01 -11.25
CA HIS A 50 5.35 5.29 -11.66
C HIS A 50 6.88 5.23 -11.68
N THR A 51 7.51 4.82 -10.58
CA THR A 51 8.96 4.62 -10.46
C THR A 51 9.46 3.61 -11.49
N LEU A 52 8.72 2.52 -11.69
CA LEU A 52 9.05 1.50 -12.67
C LEU A 52 9.14 2.08 -14.07
N ARG A 53 8.16 2.88 -14.49
CA ARG A 53 8.14 3.52 -15.82
C ARG A 53 9.25 4.55 -16.00
N GLU A 54 9.57 5.30 -14.96
CA GLU A 54 10.64 6.30 -14.99
C GLU A 54 12.04 5.65 -15.07
N HIS A 55 12.22 4.50 -14.43
CA HIS A 55 13.51 3.81 -14.30
C HIS A 55 13.57 2.45 -15.02
N CYS A 56 12.74 2.21 -16.03
CA CYS A 56 12.65 0.91 -16.73
C CYS A 56 14.01 0.36 -17.19
N ALA A 57 14.85 1.21 -17.80
CA ALA A 57 16.14 0.81 -18.35
C ALA A 57 17.16 0.44 -17.25
N GLU A 58 17.11 1.11 -16.12
CA GLU A 58 17.96 0.85 -14.96
C GLU A 58 17.55 -0.45 -14.27
N LEU A 59 16.24 -0.62 -14.04
CA LEU A 59 15.65 -1.83 -13.46
C LEU A 59 15.92 -3.07 -14.31
N ARG A 60 15.94 -2.95 -15.64
CA ARG A 60 16.27 -4.06 -16.55
C ARG A 60 17.55 -4.79 -16.16
N SER A 61 18.58 -4.06 -15.73
CA SER A 61 19.88 -4.64 -15.37
C SER A 61 19.87 -5.46 -14.06
N HIS A 62 18.75 -5.43 -13.33
CA HIS A 62 18.58 -6.05 -12.01
C HIS A 62 17.38 -7.00 -11.94
N LEU A 63 16.74 -7.26 -13.08
CA LEU A 63 15.56 -8.09 -13.20
C LEU A 63 15.88 -9.32 -14.05
N ASP A 64 15.62 -10.51 -13.49
CA ASP A 64 15.86 -11.79 -14.14
C ASP A 64 14.69 -12.21 -15.05
N GLU A 65 14.82 -13.35 -15.72
CA GLU A 65 13.81 -13.82 -16.69
C GLU A 65 12.52 -14.38 -16.06
N ASP A 66 12.48 -14.62 -14.75
CA ASP A 66 11.35 -15.28 -14.08
C ASP A 66 10.64 -14.38 -13.05
N ILE A 67 9.91 -13.38 -13.55
CA ILE A 67 9.23 -12.37 -12.73
C ILE A 67 7.71 -12.45 -12.88
N VAL A 68 7.02 -12.37 -11.75
CA VAL A 68 5.57 -12.19 -11.68
C VAL A 68 5.24 -10.80 -11.15
N LEU A 69 4.55 -10.01 -11.97
CA LEU A 69 4.04 -8.68 -11.64
C LEU A 69 2.71 -8.80 -10.90
N VAL A 70 2.62 -8.11 -9.77
CA VAL A 70 1.46 -8.11 -8.89
C VAL A 70 0.91 -6.69 -8.79
N CYS A 71 -0.41 -6.57 -8.89
CA CYS A 71 -1.08 -5.34 -8.47
C CYS A 71 -2.42 -5.66 -7.78
N ARG A 72 -3.34 -4.69 -7.66
CA ARG A 72 -4.62 -4.94 -6.98
C ARG A 72 -5.51 -5.92 -7.75
N SER A 73 -5.66 -5.72 -9.06
CA SER A 73 -6.63 -6.44 -9.90
C SER A 73 -6.08 -6.92 -11.25
N GLY A 74 -4.78 -6.72 -11.53
CA GLY A 74 -4.12 -7.03 -12.81
C GLY A 74 -3.81 -5.80 -13.70
N ALA A 75 -4.65 -4.77 -13.70
CA ALA A 75 -4.54 -3.65 -14.66
C ALA A 75 -3.21 -2.86 -14.61
N ARG A 76 -2.70 -2.54 -13.42
CA ARG A 76 -1.41 -1.85 -13.25
C ARG A 76 -0.23 -2.77 -13.59
N ALA A 77 -0.35 -4.06 -13.27
CA ALA A 77 0.66 -5.05 -13.59
C ALA A 77 0.79 -5.25 -15.11
N SER A 78 -0.31 -5.25 -15.86
CA SER A 78 -0.27 -5.28 -17.33
C SER A 78 0.40 -4.04 -17.94
N GLN A 79 0.24 -2.86 -17.33
CA GLN A 79 0.95 -1.65 -17.78
C GLN A 79 2.45 -1.72 -17.49
N ALA A 80 2.83 -2.26 -16.33
CA ALA A 80 4.24 -2.50 -16.00
C ALA A 80 4.87 -3.52 -16.95
N GLU A 81 4.13 -4.58 -17.27
CA GLU A 81 4.53 -5.61 -18.22
C GLU A 81 4.86 -5.02 -19.58
N GLN A 82 3.96 -4.21 -20.14
CA GLN A 82 4.17 -3.53 -21.42
C GLN A 82 5.38 -2.59 -21.39
N ALA A 83 5.56 -1.84 -20.30
CA ALA A 83 6.68 -0.93 -20.14
C ALA A 83 8.03 -1.65 -20.09
N LEU A 84 8.09 -2.81 -19.41
CA LEU A 84 9.30 -3.62 -19.29
C LEU A 84 9.57 -4.46 -20.55
N ALA A 85 8.51 -4.98 -21.20
CA ALA A 85 8.62 -5.64 -22.49
C ALA A 85 9.19 -4.69 -23.55
N GLY A 86 8.79 -3.41 -23.52
CA GLY A 86 9.32 -2.37 -24.41
C GLY A 86 10.82 -2.09 -24.25
N VAL A 87 11.39 -2.36 -23.07
CA VAL A 87 12.84 -2.29 -22.84
C VAL A 87 13.53 -3.66 -22.94
N GLY A 88 12.84 -4.68 -23.46
CA GLY A 88 13.39 -5.99 -23.82
C GLY A 88 13.32 -7.06 -22.72
N LEU A 89 12.44 -6.94 -21.73
CA LEU A 89 12.14 -8.01 -20.77
C LEU A 89 10.83 -8.72 -21.17
N PRO A 90 10.87 -9.69 -22.11
CA PRO A 90 9.65 -10.27 -22.67
C PRO A 90 9.03 -11.40 -21.81
N ASN A 91 9.75 -11.93 -20.83
CA ASN A 91 9.37 -13.15 -20.08
C ASN A 91 8.61 -12.85 -18.77
N LEU A 92 7.89 -11.73 -18.72
CA LEU A 92 7.14 -11.32 -17.53
C LEU A 92 5.77 -11.99 -17.48
N ARG A 93 5.34 -12.39 -16.29
CA ARG A 93 3.99 -12.90 -16.03
C ARG A 93 3.22 -11.92 -15.17
N VAL A 94 1.92 -11.82 -15.37
CA VAL A 94 1.01 -11.05 -14.51
C VAL A 94 0.18 -11.97 -13.65
N LEU A 95 0.09 -11.70 -12.35
CA LEU A 95 -0.81 -12.42 -11.46
C LEU A 95 -2.27 -12.12 -11.83
N ASP A 96 -2.99 -13.15 -12.26
CA ASP A 96 -4.39 -13.03 -12.66
C ASP A 96 -5.27 -12.65 -11.45
N GLY A 97 -6.14 -11.66 -11.65
CA GLY A 97 -6.94 -11.04 -10.58
C GLY A 97 -6.14 -10.30 -9.49
N GLY A 98 -4.80 -10.29 -9.56
CA GLY A 98 -3.91 -9.60 -8.62
C GLY A 98 -4.09 -10.03 -7.16
N MET A 99 -3.83 -9.10 -6.24
CA MET A 99 -3.99 -9.32 -4.81
C MET A 99 -5.42 -9.68 -4.40
N ASN A 100 -6.44 -9.19 -5.10
CA ASN A 100 -7.82 -9.54 -4.79
C ASN A 100 -8.07 -11.05 -4.94
N ALA A 101 -7.57 -11.65 -6.02
CA ALA A 101 -7.71 -13.09 -6.24
C ALA A 101 -6.79 -13.90 -5.32
N TRP A 102 -5.61 -13.37 -4.98
CA TRP A 102 -4.71 -13.98 -3.99
C TRP A 102 -5.34 -14.07 -2.59
N GLU A 103 -5.95 -12.97 -2.12
CA GLU A 103 -6.67 -12.95 -0.84
C GLU A 103 -7.93 -13.82 -0.87
N ALA A 104 -8.69 -13.81 -1.98
CA ALA A 104 -9.87 -14.66 -2.13
C ALA A 104 -9.54 -16.16 -2.12
N ALA A 105 -8.31 -16.53 -2.50
CA ALA A 105 -7.82 -17.90 -2.44
C ALA A 105 -7.25 -18.31 -1.06
N ASP A 106 -7.40 -17.44 -0.04
CA ASP A 106 -6.89 -17.63 1.32
C ASP A 106 -5.38 -17.98 1.34
N ALA A 107 -4.63 -17.39 0.41
CA ALA A 107 -3.20 -17.62 0.27
C ALA A 107 -2.41 -16.78 1.28
N PRO A 108 -1.16 -17.15 1.62
CA PRO A 108 -0.36 -16.44 2.61
C PRO A 108 -0.15 -14.96 2.25
N VAL A 109 -0.45 -14.07 3.18
CA VAL A 109 -0.28 -12.61 3.04
C VAL A 109 0.48 -12.06 4.22
N LYS A 110 1.53 -11.27 3.95
CA LYS A 110 2.20 -10.47 4.97
C LYS A 110 1.43 -9.16 5.12
N ARG A 111 0.71 -9.02 6.22
CA ARG A 111 0.04 -7.77 6.60
C ARG A 111 1.00 -6.91 7.40
N GLY A 112 1.12 -5.63 7.05
CA GLY A 112 1.87 -4.70 7.90
C GLY A 112 1.09 -4.36 9.16
N THR A 113 1.74 -3.65 10.07
CA THR A 113 1.08 -3.11 11.26
C THR A 113 -0.04 -2.17 10.80
N GLU A 114 -1.29 -2.48 11.12
CA GLU A 114 -2.42 -1.56 10.90
C GLU A 114 -2.10 -0.23 11.60
N ARG A 115 -1.75 0.80 10.83
CA ARG A 115 -1.80 2.17 11.33
C ARG A 115 -3.28 2.54 11.35
N TRP A 116 -3.80 2.78 12.55
CA TRP A 116 -5.18 3.24 12.70
C TRP A 116 -5.37 4.48 11.84
N ASP A 117 -6.49 4.54 11.11
CA ASP A 117 -6.86 5.74 10.39
C ASP A 117 -6.86 6.94 11.34
N MET A 118 -6.38 8.08 10.85
CA MET A 118 -6.27 9.30 11.63
C MET A 118 -7.62 9.71 12.22
N GLU A 119 -8.72 9.46 11.49
CA GLU A 119 -10.08 9.67 12.00
C GLU A 119 -10.41 8.80 13.21
N ARG A 120 -9.95 7.54 13.21
CA ARG A 120 -10.18 6.62 14.33
C ARG A 120 -9.36 7.04 15.55
N GLN A 121 -8.12 7.49 15.35
CA GLN A 121 -7.28 8.03 16.41
C GLN A 121 -7.89 9.30 17.02
N VAL A 122 -8.33 10.25 16.18
CA VAL A 122 -8.96 11.49 16.63
C VAL A 122 -10.26 11.21 17.39
N ARG A 123 -11.11 10.29 16.90
CA ARG A 123 -12.35 9.92 17.57
C ARG A 123 -12.11 9.31 18.94
N LEU A 124 -11.11 8.42 19.06
CA LEU A 124 -10.75 7.83 20.34
C LEU A 124 -10.23 8.90 21.31
N VAL A 125 -9.24 9.70 20.91
CA VAL A 125 -8.61 10.70 21.79
C VAL A 125 -9.61 11.77 22.22
N ALA A 126 -10.33 12.36 21.27
CA ALA A 126 -11.28 13.42 21.58
C ALA A 126 -12.46 12.87 22.39
N GLY A 127 -12.96 11.67 22.08
CA GLY A 127 -13.99 10.99 22.86
C GLY A 127 -13.53 10.69 24.30
N SER A 128 -12.30 10.20 24.48
CA SER A 128 -11.72 9.97 25.80
C SER A 128 -11.59 11.26 26.62
N ILE A 129 -11.18 12.38 26.00
CA ILE A 129 -11.11 13.69 26.68
C ILE A 129 -12.49 14.13 27.16
N VAL A 130 -13.51 14.05 26.30
CA VAL A 130 -14.89 14.44 26.65
C VAL A 130 -15.43 13.56 27.78
N LEU A 131 -15.27 12.24 27.69
CA LEU A 131 -15.71 11.30 28.73
C LEU A 131 -15.01 11.54 30.06
N ALA A 132 -13.68 11.66 30.06
CA ALA A 132 -12.90 11.85 31.28
C ALA A 132 -13.22 13.19 31.96
N THR A 133 -13.28 14.28 31.20
CA THR A 133 -13.59 15.61 31.75
C THR A 133 -15.03 15.73 32.23
N GLY A 134 -15.99 15.07 31.58
CA GLY A 134 -17.37 14.97 32.05
C GLY A 134 -17.47 14.24 33.39
N LEU A 135 -16.80 13.09 33.52
CA LEU A 135 -16.80 12.30 34.76
C LEU A 135 -16.08 13.03 35.90
N ILE A 136 -14.90 13.60 35.64
CA ILE A 136 -14.14 14.38 36.64
C ILE A 136 -14.90 15.65 37.04
N GLY A 137 -15.66 16.25 36.12
CA GLY A 137 -16.48 17.43 36.35
C GLY A 137 -17.56 17.25 37.43
N ILE A 138 -17.92 16.01 37.77
CA ILE A 138 -18.82 15.69 38.90
C ILE A 138 -18.15 15.98 40.24
N LEU A 139 -16.83 15.76 40.34
CA LEU A 139 -16.05 15.97 41.56
C LEU A 139 -15.33 17.33 41.59
N VAL A 140 -14.89 17.83 40.43
CA VAL A 140 -14.13 19.07 40.30
C VAL A 140 -14.90 20.05 39.42
N PRO A 141 -15.56 21.07 40.01
CA PRO A 141 -16.29 22.07 39.25
C PRO A 141 -15.41 22.76 38.20
N GLY A 142 -15.94 22.94 36.99
CA GLY A 142 -15.26 23.63 35.89
C GLY A 142 -14.46 22.74 34.93
N VAL A 143 -14.07 21.52 35.32
CA VAL A 143 -13.28 20.61 34.44
C VAL A 143 -14.09 20.15 33.21
N HIS A 144 -15.41 20.03 33.36
CA HIS A 144 -16.30 19.64 32.24
C HIS A 144 -16.24 20.62 31.06
N LEU A 145 -15.89 21.90 31.28
CA LEU A 145 -15.79 22.92 30.24
C LEU A 145 -14.77 22.56 29.14
N ILE A 146 -13.70 21.83 29.51
CA ILE A 146 -12.69 21.35 28.55
C ILE A 146 -13.34 20.35 27.57
N GLY A 147 -14.09 19.38 28.10
CA GLY A 147 -14.84 18.43 27.28
C GLY A 147 -15.91 19.12 26.44
N THR A 148 -16.61 20.11 27.00
CA THR A 148 -17.63 20.87 26.26
C THR A 148 -17.02 21.64 25.09
N ALA A 149 -15.86 22.28 25.28
CA ALA A 149 -15.14 22.99 24.23
C ALA A 149 -14.66 22.04 23.11
N VAL A 150 -14.08 20.89 23.46
CA VAL A 150 -13.65 19.88 22.49
C VAL A 150 -14.85 19.33 21.71
N GLY A 151 -15.94 18.98 22.40
CA GLY A 151 -17.18 18.50 21.76
C GLY A 151 -17.79 19.53 20.83
N ALA A 152 -17.84 20.80 21.22
CA ALA A 152 -18.32 21.89 20.37
C ALA A 152 -17.49 22.05 19.09
N GLY A 153 -16.15 21.96 19.20
CA GLY A 153 -15.25 21.99 18.05
C GLY A 153 -15.47 20.83 17.07
N LEU A 154 -15.70 19.61 17.57
CA LEU A 154 -16.02 18.44 16.74
C LEU A 154 -17.36 18.60 16.01
N THR A 155 -18.39 19.08 16.72
CA THR A 155 -19.71 19.35 16.11
C THR A 155 -19.60 20.41 15.01
N TYR A 156 -18.83 21.48 15.25
CA TYR A 156 -18.58 22.50 14.23
C TYR A 156 -17.83 21.96 13.01
N ALA A 157 -16.80 21.12 13.23
CA ALA A 157 -16.05 20.49 12.14
C ALA A 157 -16.95 19.56 11.30
N ALA A 158 -17.84 18.81 11.94
CA ALA A 158 -18.82 17.96 11.27
C ALA A 158 -19.83 18.78 10.44
N LEU A 159 -20.36 19.87 10.99
CA LEU A 159 -21.32 20.74 10.31
C LEU A 159 -20.72 21.50 9.11
N SER A 160 -19.43 21.84 9.18
CA SER A 160 -18.75 22.63 8.15
C SER A 160 -18.07 21.77 7.06
N ASN A 161 -18.16 20.43 7.15
CA ASN A 161 -17.37 19.50 6.33
C ASN A 161 -15.87 19.86 6.27
N SER A 162 -15.37 20.53 7.31
CA SER A 162 -14.02 21.09 7.36
C SER A 162 -13.26 20.44 8.52
N CYS A 163 -12.50 19.40 8.19
CA CYS A 163 -11.40 18.96 9.05
C CYS A 163 -10.18 19.84 8.77
N ALA A 164 -10.22 21.12 9.17
CA ALA A 164 -9.10 22.05 9.02
C ALA A 164 -7.79 21.48 9.60
N MET A 165 -7.90 20.73 10.70
CA MET A 165 -6.80 19.98 11.29
C MET A 165 -6.32 18.84 10.38
N GLY A 166 -7.22 18.06 9.77
CA GLY A 166 -6.85 16.99 8.83
C GLY A 166 -6.13 17.50 7.58
N VAL A 167 -6.54 18.66 7.06
CA VAL A 167 -5.85 19.35 5.95
C VAL A 167 -4.48 19.87 6.35
N LEU A 168 -4.33 20.33 7.59
CA LEU A 168 -3.06 20.82 8.12
C LEU A 168 -2.09 19.64 8.39
N LEU A 169 -2.60 18.55 8.96
CA LEU A 169 -1.84 17.33 9.26
C LEU A 169 -1.40 16.59 7.98
N SER A 170 -2.19 16.60 6.90
CA SER A 170 -1.79 16.01 5.60
C SER A 170 -0.63 16.76 4.93
N LYS A 171 -0.43 18.04 5.27
CA LYS A 171 0.69 18.84 4.76
C LYS A 171 2.00 18.59 5.51
N LEU A 172 1.95 18.03 6.72
CA LEU A 172 3.14 17.78 7.53
C LEU A 172 4.05 16.71 6.90
N PRO A 173 5.38 16.85 7.00
CA PRO A 173 6.34 15.95 6.35
C PRO A 173 6.16 14.47 6.72
N TYR A 174 5.79 14.18 7.98
CA TYR A 174 5.58 12.83 8.50
C TYR A 174 4.35 12.12 7.94
N ASN A 175 3.40 12.87 7.37
CA ASN A 175 2.17 12.34 6.79
C ASN A 175 2.24 12.21 5.25
N ARG A 176 3.30 12.76 4.64
CA ARG A 176 3.61 12.50 3.24
C ARG A 176 4.16 11.08 3.14
N GLY A 177 3.54 10.24 2.33
CA GLY A 177 4.00 8.87 2.13
C GLY A 177 5.49 8.82 1.75
N PRO A 178 6.23 7.78 2.15
CA PRO A 178 7.65 7.67 1.83
C PRO A 178 7.85 7.72 0.32
N ARG A 179 8.74 8.61 -0.13
CA ARG A 179 9.24 8.61 -1.50
C ARG A 179 10.13 7.37 -1.64
N ILE A 180 9.80 6.50 -2.59
CA ILE A 180 10.65 5.36 -2.91
C ILE A 180 11.84 5.87 -3.71
N ASP A 181 13.04 5.63 -3.18
CA ASP A 181 14.31 5.86 -3.86
C ASP A 181 14.70 4.62 -4.67
N ILE A 182 15.10 4.81 -5.91
CA ILE A 182 15.47 3.73 -6.83
C ILE A 182 16.66 2.91 -6.31
N ASN A 183 17.61 3.55 -5.62
CA ASN A 183 18.76 2.83 -5.05
C ASN A 183 18.32 1.84 -3.96
N THR A 184 17.28 2.19 -3.20
CA THR A 184 16.73 1.31 -2.16
C THR A 184 16.01 0.12 -2.80
N VAL A 185 15.25 0.37 -3.88
CA VAL A 185 14.62 -0.70 -4.67
C VAL A 185 15.66 -1.66 -5.25
N ILE A 186 16.74 -1.13 -5.84
CA ILE A 186 17.82 -1.96 -6.40
C ILE A 186 18.52 -2.77 -5.32
N ALA A 187 18.78 -2.17 -4.15
CA ALA A 187 19.35 -2.89 -3.01
C ALA A 187 18.43 -4.04 -2.55
N GLU A 188 17.13 -3.79 -2.46
CA GLU A 188 16.14 -4.81 -2.08
C GLU A 188 16.08 -5.94 -3.12
N LEU A 189 16.06 -5.61 -4.42
CA LEU A 189 16.12 -6.59 -5.53
C LEU A 189 17.40 -7.43 -5.49
N ARG A 190 18.56 -6.89 -5.06
CA ARG A 190 19.80 -7.66 -4.94
C ARG A 190 19.85 -8.55 -3.69
N SER A 191 19.11 -8.18 -2.64
CA SER A 191 19.09 -8.90 -1.36
C SER A 191 17.98 -9.96 -1.26
N ALA A 192 16.95 -9.84 -2.11
CA ALA A 192 15.92 -10.86 -2.24
C ALA A 192 16.54 -12.11 -2.86
N PRO A 193 16.43 -13.28 -2.20
CA PRO A 193 16.98 -14.55 -2.69
C PRO A 193 16.38 -14.99 -4.02
#